data_AF-A0A954Y1B7-F1
#
_entry.id   AF-A0A954Y1B7-F1
#
_cell.length_a   1.000
_cell.length_b   1.000
_cell.length_c   1.000
_cell.angle_alpha   90.00
_cell.angle_beta   90.00
_cell.angle_gamma   90.00
#
_symmetry.space_group_name_H-M   'P 1'
#
loop_
_entity.id
_entity.type
_entity.pdbx_description
1 polymer ?
#
loop_
_entity_poly.entity_id
_entity_poly.type
_entity_poly.pdbx_seq_one_letter_code
_entity_poly.pdbx_strand_id
1 'polypeptide(L)'
;MLRRIASTIYLFATCATAQAAIVSSGNVNPANPAAWTSSTTAYVGESLSGSVTVDGGSLLRSGDSRVGRYIGSAGQVTVNGAGSIWTSSGRLDVGHYGAGTLTITGGGTVSTLNSYVASEFGSTGHVTVDGAGSTWTNGGDLDVGHYGDGTLAISGGGTVSTSSSYVGLASVSTGQITVAGAGSTWTNSDNLHVGVVGAGTLTITGGGTVGSSEGFLGLFSNSTGDVVVDGAGSTWSNSADLHLGVYGDGALTITGGGLVSVGGGLLIGAGGDNFINMATGGILALAGDADDSLAQFLALISGSPAIRYWDDGVSGWADIAGAAYGDDYTLHYLAAGELAGFTLLTVGAANATGLAGDFDGDFDVDGFDFLAWQRGQSPNPRSAADLADWQANFGLVSTSATQFSAAPEPAGAMLAVLAIGIAGLACRGRHRRH
;
A
#
# COMPACT_ATOMS: atom_id res chain seq x y z
N MET A 1 -40.14 10.97 64.19
CA MET A 1 -39.10 11.18 63.14
C MET A 1 -39.27 10.12 62.07
N LEU A 2 -40.07 10.40 61.03
CA LEU A 2 -40.19 9.54 59.83
C LEU A 2 -39.58 10.32 58.65
N ARG A 3 -38.44 9.88 58.13
CA ARG A 3 -37.87 10.42 56.89
C ARG A 3 -38.45 9.65 55.71
N ARG A 4 -39.29 10.32 54.92
CA ARG A 4 -39.71 9.89 53.58
C ARG A 4 -38.51 10.03 52.64
N ILE A 5 -38.06 8.95 52.02
CA ILE A 5 -37.16 9.00 50.87
C ILE A 5 -38.05 8.92 49.64
N ALA A 6 -38.12 10.02 48.89
CA ALA A 6 -38.75 10.07 47.58
C ALA A 6 -37.75 9.51 46.57
N SER A 7 -38.05 8.34 46.02
CA SER A 7 -37.32 7.78 44.86
C SER A 7 -37.83 8.46 43.60
N THR A 8 -37.06 9.43 43.11
CA THR A 8 -37.25 10.03 41.79
C THR A 8 -36.84 9.02 40.73
N ILE A 9 -37.82 8.49 39.99
CA ILE A 9 -37.61 7.68 38.79
C ILE A 9 -37.21 8.65 37.66
N TYR A 10 -35.96 8.56 37.21
CA TYR A 10 -35.56 9.15 35.94
C TYR A 10 -35.89 8.16 34.82
N LEU A 11 -37.08 8.30 34.24
CA LEU A 11 -37.42 7.65 32.97
C LEU A 11 -36.84 8.51 31.85
N PHE A 12 -35.59 8.26 31.44
CA PHE A 12 -35.08 8.80 30.18
C PHE A 12 -35.66 7.96 29.03
N ALA A 13 -36.80 8.39 28.52
CA ALA A 13 -37.24 8.01 27.19
C ALA A 13 -36.63 8.99 26.19
N THR A 14 -35.56 8.57 25.51
CA THR A 14 -35.26 9.09 24.17
C THR A 14 -35.39 7.93 23.20
N CYS A 15 -36.48 7.96 22.46
CA CYS A 15 -36.74 7.17 21.27
C CYS A 15 -35.55 7.34 20.31
N ALA A 16 -34.66 6.35 20.25
CA ALA A 16 -33.81 6.19 19.08
C ALA A 16 -34.74 5.62 18.00
N THR A 17 -35.27 6.49 17.15
CA THR A 17 -35.77 6.04 15.87
C THR A 17 -34.60 5.35 15.20
N ALA A 18 -34.64 4.02 15.09
CA ALA A 18 -33.76 3.26 14.22
C ALA A 18 -34.01 3.82 12.81
N GLN A 19 -33.14 4.75 12.41
CA GLN A 19 -33.16 5.40 11.12
C GLN A 19 -33.03 4.31 10.05
N ALA A 20 -33.77 4.46 8.95
CA ALA A 20 -33.77 3.50 7.85
C ALA A 20 -32.34 3.03 7.51
N ALA A 21 -32.16 1.71 7.52
CA ALA A 21 -30.85 1.10 7.61
C ALA A 21 -30.31 0.67 6.21
N ILE A 22 -31.18 0.64 5.20
CA ILE A 22 -30.81 0.71 3.78
C ILE A 22 -31.56 1.90 3.18
N VAL A 23 -30.82 2.91 2.71
CA VAL A 23 -31.38 4.14 2.12
C VAL A 23 -30.87 4.25 0.70
N SER A 24 -31.76 4.60 -0.23
CA SER A 24 -31.38 4.88 -1.61
C SER A 24 -31.94 6.20 -2.09
N SER A 25 -31.22 6.88 -2.97
CA SER A 25 -31.69 8.10 -3.62
C SER A 25 -31.27 8.14 -5.10
N GLY A 26 -31.97 8.94 -5.89
CA GLY A 26 -31.70 9.08 -7.31
C GLY A 26 -32.00 7.80 -8.11
N ASN A 27 -31.20 7.53 -9.14
CA ASN A 27 -31.42 6.46 -10.10
C ASN A 27 -30.81 5.14 -9.61
N VAL A 28 -31.63 4.35 -8.91
CA VAL A 28 -31.29 3.01 -8.43
C VAL A 28 -32.27 2.00 -9.04
N ASN A 29 -31.78 0.89 -9.59
CA ASN A 29 -32.59 -0.08 -10.33
C ASN A 29 -32.18 -1.51 -9.97
N PRO A 30 -33.09 -2.39 -9.51
CA PRO A 30 -34.48 -2.12 -9.11
C PRO A 30 -34.59 -1.08 -7.98
N ALA A 31 -35.68 -0.30 -7.98
CA ALA A 31 -35.81 0.91 -7.15
C ALA A 31 -35.75 0.71 -5.62
N ASN A 32 -35.94 -0.51 -5.12
CA ASN A 32 -35.89 -0.82 -3.69
C ASN A 32 -34.74 -1.79 -3.37
N PRO A 33 -33.56 -1.30 -2.95
CA PRO A 33 -32.42 -2.14 -2.60
C PRO A 33 -32.68 -3.11 -1.44
N ALA A 34 -33.57 -2.76 -0.51
CA ALA A 34 -33.92 -3.66 0.59
C ALA A 34 -34.67 -4.93 0.13
N ALA A 35 -35.18 -4.95 -1.11
CA ALA A 35 -35.82 -6.11 -1.73
C ALA A 35 -34.87 -6.90 -2.65
N TRP A 36 -33.62 -6.46 -2.81
CA TRP A 36 -32.66 -7.17 -3.65
C TRP A 36 -32.25 -8.50 -3.02
N THR A 37 -31.88 -9.43 -3.90
CA THR A 37 -31.48 -10.80 -3.57
C THR A 37 -30.19 -11.14 -4.30
N SER A 38 -29.57 -12.28 -3.99
CA SER A 38 -28.38 -12.77 -4.70
C SER A 38 -28.59 -13.05 -6.19
N SER A 39 -29.83 -13.03 -6.70
CA SER A 39 -30.13 -13.11 -8.13
C SER A 39 -30.42 -11.75 -8.77
N THR A 40 -30.45 -10.67 -7.99
CA THR A 40 -30.78 -9.34 -8.51
C THR A 40 -29.57 -8.72 -9.17
N THR A 41 -29.64 -8.45 -10.47
CA THR A 41 -28.69 -7.52 -11.10
C THR A 41 -28.99 -6.10 -10.62
N ALA A 42 -28.08 -5.55 -9.83
CA ALA A 42 -28.23 -4.26 -9.16
C ALA A 42 -27.54 -3.15 -9.94
N TYR A 43 -28.21 -2.00 -10.07
CA TYR A 43 -27.65 -0.79 -10.66
C TYR A 43 -27.82 0.37 -9.69
N VAL A 44 -26.72 1.01 -9.34
CA VAL A 44 -26.68 2.26 -8.57
C VAL A 44 -26.08 3.31 -9.47
N GLY A 45 -26.88 4.28 -9.87
CA GLY A 45 -26.54 5.21 -10.95
C GLY A 45 -26.51 4.50 -12.31
N GLU A 46 -27.68 4.06 -12.80
CA GLU A 46 -27.77 3.36 -14.09
C GLU A 46 -27.54 4.32 -15.27
N SER A 47 -28.43 5.29 -15.44
CA SER A 47 -28.38 6.29 -16.52
C SER A 47 -28.25 7.73 -16.01
N LEU A 48 -28.49 7.94 -14.72
CA LEU A 48 -28.35 9.21 -14.00
C LEU A 48 -27.64 8.95 -12.68
N SER A 49 -27.42 9.97 -11.87
CA SER A 49 -26.83 9.78 -10.54
C SER A 49 -27.76 9.01 -9.61
N GLY A 50 -27.20 8.06 -8.86
CA GLY A 50 -27.92 7.29 -7.84
C GLY A 50 -27.01 6.88 -6.69
N SER A 51 -27.59 6.68 -5.52
CA SER A 51 -26.85 6.28 -4.33
C SER A 51 -27.58 5.25 -3.47
N VAL A 52 -26.80 4.42 -2.78
CA VAL A 52 -27.27 3.47 -1.77
C VAL A 52 -26.36 3.56 -0.54
N THR A 53 -26.97 3.67 0.64
CA THR A 53 -26.29 3.57 1.93
C THR A 53 -26.81 2.36 2.68
N VAL A 54 -25.90 1.53 3.19
CA VAL A 54 -26.15 0.39 4.07
C VAL A 54 -25.53 0.72 5.42
N ASP A 55 -26.37 0.91 6.44
CA ASP A 55 -25.97 1.27 7.79
C ASP A 55 -26.84 0.50 8.82
N GLY A 56 -26.60 0.74 10.12
CA GLY A 56 -27.43 0.25 11.21
C GLY A 56 -27.43 -1.28 11.34
N GLY A 57 -26.37 -1.96 10.90
CA GLY A 57 -26.30 -3.43 10.94
C GLY A 57 -27.09 -4.12 9.81
N SER A 58 -27.40 -3.40 8.73
CA SER A 58 -28.22 -3.92 7.63
C SER A 58 -27.49 -4.88 6.72
N LEU A 59 -28.25 -5.69 5.99
CA LEU A 59 -27.72 -6.62 5.01
C LEU A 59 -28.31 -6.39 3.62
N LEU A 60 -27.49 -5.87 2.72
CA LEU A 60 -27.79 -5.75 1.29
C LEU A 60 -27.29 -6.97 0.54
N ARG A 61 -28.12 -7.55 -0.34
CA ARG A 61 -27.74 -8.67 -1.20
C ARG A 61 -28.01 -8.34 -2.66
N SER A 62 -27.08 -8.68 -3.53
CA SER A 62 -27.22 -8.58 -4.98
C SER A 62 -26.52 -9.76 -5.68
N GLY A 63 -26.86 -10.01 -6.94
CA GLY A 63 -26.10 -10.86 -7.85
C GLY A 63 -24.94 -10.08 -8.45
N ASP A 64 -25.04 -9.76 -9.74
CA ASP A 64 -24.15 -8.79 -10.37
C ASP A 64 -24.53 -7.37 -9.98
N SER A 65 -23.55 -6.50 -9.78
CA SER A 65 -23.77 -5.11 -9.35
C SER A 65 -22.96 -4.15 -10.19
N ARG A 66 -23.57 -3.04 -10.62
CA ARG A 66 -22.88 -1.93 -11.28
C ARG A 66 -23.15 -0.61 -10.57
N VAL A 67 -22.09 0.08 -10.18
CA VAL A 67 -22.10 1.39 -9.57
C VAL A 67 -21.57 2.39 -10.59
N GLY A 68 -22.46 3.16 -11.23
CA GLY A 68 -22.14 4.02 -12.38
C GLY A 68 -22.11 3.24 -13.70
N ARG A 69 -23.28 2.88 -14.24
CA ARG A 69 -23.39 1.96 -15.38
C ARG A 69 -23.04 2.61 -16.72
N TYR A 70 -23.76 3.65 -17.12
CA TYR A 70 -23.63 4.27 -18.44
C TYR A 70 -22.76 5.53 -18.41
N ILE A 71 -22.28 5.95 -19.58
CA ILE A 71 -21.53 7.19 -19.76
C ILE A 71 -22.33 8.37 -19.20
N GLY A 72 -21.68 9.22 -18.40
CA GLY A 72 -22.30 10.38 -17.75
C GLY A 72 -23.16 10.06 -16.52
N SER A 73 -23.34 8.79 -16.16
CA SER A 73 -23.98 8.39 -14.89
C SER A 73 -22.96 8.37 -13.73
N ALA A 74 -23.46 8.51 -12.51
CA ALA A 74 -22.65 8.41 -11.29
C ALA A 74 -23.33 7.53 -10.25
N GLY A 75 -22.69 6.44 -9.85
CA GLY A 75 -23.14 5.58 -8.77
C GLY A 75 -22.35 5.82 -7.50
N GLN A 76 -23.02 5.80 -6.34
CA GLN A 76 -22.36 5.83 -5.04
C GLN A 76 -22.95 4.78 -4.11
N VAL A 77 -22.10 3.93 -3.54
CA VAL A 77 -22.49 2.99 -2.49
C VAL A 77 -21.66 3.24 -1.24
N THR A 78 -22.32 3.33 -0.09
CA THR A 78 -21.67 3.45 1.22
C THR A 78 -22.12 2.31 2.11
N VAL A 79 -21.18 1.55 2.67
CA VAL A 79 -21.43 0.51 3.68
C VAL A 79 -20.74 0.95 4.96
N ASN A 80 -21.53 1.46 5.91
CA ASN A 80 -21.04 2.12 7.10
C ASN A 80 -21.52 1.43 8.37
N GLY A 81 -20.66 1.36 9.38
CA GLY A 81 -21.04 0.87 10.70
C GLY A 81 -20.92 -0.64 10.87
N ALA A 82 -20.58 -1.05 12.09
CA ALA A 82 -20.39 -2.46 12.44
C ALA A 82 -21.66 -3.28 12.16
N GLY A 83 -21.48 -4.41 11.49
CA GLY A 83 -22.56 -5.33 11.11
C GLY A 83 -23.34 -4.91 9.85
N SER A 84 -23.06 -3.74 9.27
CA SER A 84 -23.58 -3.36 7.96
C SER A 84 -22.83 -4.12 6.88
N ILE A 85 -23.55 -4.90 6.09
CA ILE A 85 -22.99 -5.88 5.16
C ILE A 85 -23.60 -5.67 3.78
N TRP A 86 -22.74 -5.69 2.75
CA TRP A 86 -23.16 -5.88 1.38
C TRP A 86 -22.52 -7.14 0.79
N THR A 87 -23.35 -8.06 0.31
CA THR A 87 -22.89 -9.24 -0.45
C THR A 87 -23.37 -9.14 -1.89
N SER A 88 -22.44 -9.00 -2.82
CA SER A 88 -22.66 -9.15 -4.26
C SER A 88 -22.17 -10.54 -4.66
N SER A 89 -23.07 -11.51 -4.85
CA SER A 89 -22.67 -12.89 -5.13
C SER A 89 -22.13 -13.11 -6.55
N GLY A 90 -22.26 -12.12 -7.42
CA GLY A 90 -21.68 -12.09 -8.76
C GLY A 90 -20.56 -11.05 -8.89
N ARG A 91 -20.42 -10.51 -10.10
CA ARG A 91 -19.44 -9.47 -10.44
C ARG A 91 -19.86 -8.11 -9.85
N LEU A 92 -18.90 -7.36 -9.33
CA LEU A 92 -19.07 -5.94 -8.97
C LEU A 92 -18.27 -5.04 -9.93
N ASP A 93 -18.95 -4.07 -10.53
CA ASP A 93 -18.31 -2.97 -11.26
C ASP A 93 -18.46 -1.67 -10.46
N VAL A 94 -17.35 -1.06 -10.06
CA VAL A 94 -17.30 0.30 -9.51
C VAL A 94 -16.76 1.23 -10.59
N GLY A 95 -17.68 1.90 -11.28
CA GLY A 95 -17.42 2.61 -12.52
C GLY A 95 -17.42 1.62 -13.68
N HIS A 96 -18.58 1.40 -14.33
CA HIS A 96 -18.65 0.56 -15.52
C HIS A 96 -18.26 1.36 -16.76
N TYR A 97 -19.22 2.04 -17.42
CA TYR A 97 -18.92 3.10 -18.40
C TYR A 97 -19.00 4.52 -17.79
N GLY A 98 -19.54 4.64 -16.58
CA GLY A 98 -19.72 5.90 -15.86
C GLY A 98 -18.71 6.09 -14.73
N ALA A 99 -19.06 6.95 -13.78
CA ALA A 99 -18.31 7.13 -12.55
C ALA A 99 -18.92 6.28 -11.42
N GLY A 100 -18.10 5.52 -10.71
CA GLY A 100 -18.53 4.75 -9.55
C GLY A 100 -17.72 5.06 -8.30
N THR A 101 -18.39 5.06 -7.15
CA THR A 101 -17.75 5.17 -5.84
C THR A 101 -18.30 4.12 -4.89
N LEU A 102 -17.41 3.38 -4.22
CA LEU A 102 -17.72 2.51 -3.10
C LEU A 102 -16.93 2.94 -1.86
N THR A 103 -17.62 3.18 -0.76
CA THR A 103 -17.02 3.53 0.52
C THR A 103 -17.42 2.52 1.58
N ILE A 104 -16.44 1.92 2.25
CA ILE A 104 -16.61 0.92 3.31
C ILE A 104 -15.96 1.49 4.57
N THR A 105 -16.77 1.81 5.58
CA THR A 105 -16.32 2.55 6.77
C THR A 105 -16.93 2.04 8.06
N GLY A 106 -16.34 2.42 9.19
CA GLY A 106 -16.95 2.24 10.52
C GLY A 106 -17.23 0.78 10.90
N GLY A 107 -16.50 -0.19 10.34
CA GLY A 107 -16.76 -1.62 10.56
C GLY A 107 -17.71 -2.26 9.55
N GLY A 108 -18.02 -1.58 8.45
CA GLY A 108 -18.81 -2.12 7.34
C GLY A 108 -18.08 -3.26 6.62
N THR A 109 -18.83 -4.18 6.01
CA THR A 109 -18.28 -5.36 5.35
C THR A 109 -18.85 -5.51 3.94
N VAL A 110 -17.97 -5.71 2.95
CA VAL A 110 -18.36 -6.02 1.57
C VAL A 110 -17.78 -7.35 1.14
N SER A 111 -18.57 -8.17 0.45
CA SER A 111 -18.14 -9.43 -0.14
C SER A 111 -18.57 -9.53 -1.60
N THR A 112 -17.64 -9.93 -2.46
CA THR A 112 -17.80 -10.01 -3.92
C THR A 112 -17.17 -11.29 -4.48
N LEU A 113 -17.58 -11.71 -5.68
CA LEU A 113 -16.89 -12.80 -6.39
C LEU A 113 -15.73 -12.27 -7.23
N ASN A 114 -16.02 -11.47 -8.26
CA ASN A 114 -15.02 -10.77 -9.07
C ASN A 114 -15.32 -9.27 -9.05
N SER A 115 -14.31 -8.43 -9.16
CA SER A 115 -14.51 -6.97 -9.09
C SER A 115 -13.67 -6.22 -10.11
N TYR A 116 -14.28 -5.19 -10.70
CA TYR A 116 -13.62 -4.27 -11.62
C TYR A 116 -13.85 -2.84 -11.16
N VAL A 117 -12.76 -2.11 -10.94
CA VAL A 117 -12.76 -0.68 -10.62
C VAL A 117 -12.33 0.06 -11.88
N ALA A 118 -13.25 0.85 -12.45
CA ALA A 118 -13.14 1.44 -13.79
C ALA A 118 -13.07 0.38 -14.91
N SER A 119 -14.20 -0.30 -15.11
CA SER A 119 -14.31 -1.47 -16.00
C SER A 119 -14.16 -1.13 -17.48
N GLU A 120 -14.57 0.04 -17.96
CA GLU A 120 -14.62 0.33 -19.39
C GLU A 120 -13.84 1.58 -19.76
N PHE A 121 -13.55 1.75 -21.05
CA PHE A 121 -12.79 2.90 -21.55
C PHE A 121 -13.45 4.23 -21.15
N GLY A 122 -12.65 5.13 -20.56
CA GLY A 122 -13.08 6.45 -20.10
C GLY A 122 -13.94 6.45 -18.84
N SER A 123 -14.15 5.29 -18.20
CA SER A 123 -14.81 5.20 -16.90
C SER A 123 -13.88 5.56 -15.75
N THR A 124 -14.46 5.93 -14.61
CA THR A 124 -13.71 6.16 -13.37
C THR A 124 -14.30 5.37 -12.21
N GLY A 125 -13.44 4.77 -11.41
CA GLY A 125 -13.83 3.94 -10.28
C GLY A 125 -13.02 4.28 -9.04
N HIS A 126 -13.70 4.45 -7.91
CA HIS A 126 -13.05 4.80 -6.65
C HIS A 126 -13.58 3.92 -5.53
N VAL A 127 -12.68 3.19 -4.87
CA VAL A 127 -13.02 2.37 -3.70
C VAL A 127 -12.22 2.84 -2.49
N THR A 128 -12.89 2.96 -1.35
CA THR A 128 -12.25 3.28 -0.07
C THR A 128 -12.67 2.25 0.97
N VAL A 129 -11.68 1.67 1.65
CA VAL A 129 -11.85 0.79 2.81
C VAL A 129 -11.12 1.43 3.98
N ASP A 130 -11.87 2.12 4.84
CA ASP A 130 -11.29 2.96 5.89
C ASP A 130 -11.83 2.63 7.28
N GLY A 131 -10.92 2.61 8.25
CA GLY A 131 -11.24 2.39 9.65
C GLY A 131 -11.19 0.92 10.08
N ALA A 132 -10.81 0.70 11.33
CA ALA A 132 -10.68 -0.63 11.92
C ALA A 132 -11.97 -1.45 11.79
N GLY A 133 -11.83 -2.68 11.31
CA GLY A 133 -12.94 -3.62 11.08
C GLY A 133 -13.73 -3.38 9.80
N SER A 134 -13.44 -2.31 9.04
CA SER A 134 -13.96 -2.16 7.68
C SER A 134 -13.29 -3.18 6.78
N THR A 135 -14.07 -3.99 6.06
CA THR A 135 -13.54 -5.13 5.31
C THR A 135 -14.10 -5.21 3.89
N TRP A 136 -13.24 -5.60 2.95
CA TRP A 136 -13.66 -6.03 1.61
C TRP A 136 -13.03 -7.37 1.24
N THR A 137 -13.86 -8.39 1.08
CA THR A 137 -13.44 -9.71 0.61
C THR A 137 -13.89 -9.94 -0.82
N ASN A 138 -12.94 -10.00 -1.76
CA ASN A 138 -13.18 -10.40 -3.14
C ASN A 138 -12.68 -11.83 -3.36
N GLY A 139 -13.59 -12.76 -3.61
CA GLY A 139 -13.26 -14.19 -3.68
C GLY A 139 -12.49 -14.64 -4.93
N GLY A 140 -12.36 -13.77 -5.92
CA GLY A 140 -11.72 -14.02 -7.21
C GLY A 140 -10.84 -12.85 -7.62
N ASP A 141 -10.91 -12.48 -8.90
CA ASP A 141 -10.02 -11.48 -9.49
C ASP A 141 -10.47 -10.06 -9.13
N LEU A 142 -9.50 -9.20 -8.81
CA LEU A 142 -9.69 -7.77 -8.64
C LEU A 142 -8.88 -7.00 -9.69
N ASP A 143 -9.58 -6.22 -10.51
CA ASP A 143 -8.96 -5.34 -11.48
C ASP A 143 -9.16 -3.88 -11.06
N VAL A 144 -8.06 -3.16 -10.84
CA VAL A 144 -8.07 -1.73 -10.56
C VAL A 144 -7.50 -0.99 -11.76
N GLY A 145 -8.35 -0.25 -12.48
CA GLY A 145 -8.01 0.29 -13.80
C GLY A 145 -8.04 -0.80 -14.87
N HIS A 146 -9.22 -1.37 -15.15
CA HIS A 146 -9.35 -2.44 -16.15
C HIS A 146 -9.20 -1.90 -17.58
N TYR A 147 -10.10 -1.00 -17.99
CA TYR A 147 -9.99 -0.21 -19.23
C TYR A 147 -10.07 1.32 -18.97
N GLY A 148 -10.38 1.73 -17.75
CA GLY A 148 -10.45 3.14 -17.33
C GLY A 148 -9.48 3.49 -16.20
N ASP A 149 -9.82 4.53 -15.44
CA ASP A 149 -9.00 5.02 -14.32
C ASP A 149 -9.58 4.57 -12.97
N GLY A 150 -8.92 3.61 -12.34
CA GLY A 150 -9.38 2.96 -11.11
C GLY A 150 -8.48 3.28 -9.91
N THR A 151 -9.11 3.51 -8.75
CA THR A 151 -8.40 3.73 -7.49
C THR A 151 -8.97 2.87 -6.35
N LEU A 152 -8.08 2.34 -5.51
CA LEU A 152 -8.42 1.69 -4.24
C LEU A 152 -7.54 2.25 -3.11
N ALA A 153 -8.18 2.80 -2.08
CA ALA A 153 -7.51 3.24 -0.85
C ALA A 153 -7.90 2.34 0.32
N ILE A 154 -6.90 1.84 1.04
CA ILE A 154 -7.05 1.03 2.25
C ILE A 154 -6.34 1.77 3.39
N SER A 155 -7.10 2.21 4.39
CA SER A 155 -6.59 3.09 5.45
C SER A 155 -7.23 2.86 6.81
N GLY A 156 -6.64 3.45 7.86
CA GLY A 156 -7.25 3.50 9.19
C GLY A 156 -7.47 2.15 9.87
N GLY A 157 -6.76 1.09 9.46
CA GLY A 157 -7.01 -0.28 9.93
C GLY A 157 -8.01 -1.07 9.09
N GLY A 158 -8.34 -0.58 7.89
CA GLY A 158 -9.18 -1.29 6.93
C GLY A 158 -8.47 -2.52 6.35
N THR A 159 -9.25 -3.52 5.94
CA THR A 159 -8.69 -4.80 5.45
C THR A 159 -9.31 -5.20 4.10
N VAL A 160 -8.48 -5.64 3.17
CA VAL A 160 -8.90 -6.17 1.87
C VAL A 160 -8.28 -7.54 1.63
N SER A 161 -9.05 -8.47 1.09
CA SER A 161 -8.55 -9.79 0.69
C SER A 161 -9.01 -10.14 -0.73
N THR A 162 -8.09 -10.62 -1.57
CA THR A 162 -8.30 -10.96 -2.99
C THR A 162 -7.70 -12.33 -3.34
N SER A 163 -8.10 -12.91 -4.47
CA SER A 163 -7.39 -14.05 -5.07
C SER A 163 -6.21 -13.54 -5.90
N SER A 164 -6.44 -13.23 -7.18
CA SER A 164 -5.49 -12.56 -8.06
C SER A 164 -5.86 -11.10 -8.22
N SER A 165 -4.87 -10.24 -8.46
CA SER A 165 -5.13 -8.82 -8.69
C SER A 165 -4.31 -8.26 -9.85
N TYR A 166 -4.93 -7.31 -10.55
CA TYR A 166 -4.37 -6.64 -11.72
C TYR A 166 -4.57 -5.13 -11.58
N VAL A 167 -3.45 -4.38 -11.56
CA VAL A 167 -3.45 -2.93 -11.41
C VAL A 167 -2.95 -2.32 -12.71
N GLY A 168 -3.81 -1.59 -13.42
CA GLY A 168 -3.53 -1.06 -14.76
C GLY A 168 -3.51 -2.17 -15.82
N LEU A 169 -4.66 -2.79 -16.09
CA LEU A 169 -4.75 -3.99 -16.93
C LEU A 169 -4.49 -3.69 -18.42
N ALA A 170 -5.22 -2.73 -19.00
CA ALA A 170 -5.23 -2.50 -20.45
C ALA A 170 -4.40 -1.27 -20.87
N SER A 171 -4.11 -1.15 -22.17
CA SER A 171 -3.44 0.02 -22.72
C SER A 171 -4.15 1.32 -22.36
N VAL A 172 -3.40 2.33 -21.91
CA VAL A 172 -3.91 3.67 -21.50
C VAL A 172 -4.74 3.66 -20.20
N SER A 173 -5.10 2.49 -19.66
CA SER A 173 -5.73 2.41 -18.34
C SER A 173 -4.74 2.77 -17.23
N THR A 174 -5.25 3.35 -16.16
CA THR A 174 -4.47 3.63 -14.94
C THR A 174 -5.12 2.94 -13.74
N GLY A 175 -4.31 2.16 -13.03
CA GLY A 175 -4.69 1.56 -11.75
C GLY A 175 -3.84 2.11 -10.63
N GLN A 176 -4.44 2.52 -9.53
CA GLN A 176 -3.70 2.96 -8.35
C GLN A 176 -4.25 2.32 -7.08
N ILE A 177 -3.37 1.72 -6.28
CA ILE A 177 -3.72 1.17 -4.97
C ILE A 177 -2.83 1.82 -3.90
N THR A 178 -3.45 2.27 -2.81
CA THR A 178 -2.75 2.79 -1.64
C THR A 178 -3.13 1.99 -0.39
N VAL A 179 -2.14 1.48 0.33
CA VAL A 179 -2.30 0.83 1.64
C VAL A 179 -1.54 1.65 2.67
N ALA A 180 -2.28 2.43 3.47
CA ALA A 180 -1.69 3.46 4.32
C ALA A 180 -2.12 3.33 5.78
N GLY A 181 -1.14 3.52 6.68
CA GLY A 181 -1.38 3.55 8.12
C GLY A 181 -1.32 2.18 8.78
N ALA A 182 -0.87 2.16 10.03
CA ALA A 182 -0.73 0.95 10.83
C ALA A 182 -2.04 0.15 10.90
N GLY A 183 -1.92 -1.16 10.66
CA GLY A 183 -3.05 -2.09 10.69
C GLY A 183 -3.92 -2.09 9.43
N SER A 184 -3.64 -1.24 8.45
CA SER A 184 -4.29 -1.32 7.14
C SER A 184 -3.64 -2.45 6.33
N THR A 185 -4.44 -3.42 5.90
CA THR A 185 -3.90 -4.65 5.30
C THR A 185 -4.52 -4.99 3.96
N TRP A 186 -3.69 -5.45 3.02
CA TRP A 186 -4.16 -6.14 1.82
C TRP A 186 -3.51 -7.51 1.67
N THR A 187 -4.33 -8.55 1.61
CA THR A 187 -3.87 -9.93 1.36
C THR A 187 -4.35 -10.39 -0.01
N ASN A 188 -3.43 -10.53 -0.95
CA ASN A 188 -3.65 -11.18 -2.24
C ASN A 188 -3.15 -12.63 -2.14
N SER A 189 -4.05 -13.60 -2.21
CA SER A 189 -3.67 -15.01 -1.97
C SER A 189 -2.94 -15.68 -3.13
N ASP A 190 -2.93 -15.05 -4.31
CA ASP A 190 -2.29 -15.54 -5.53
C ASP A 190 -1.38 -14.43 -6.13
N ASN A 191 -1.32 -14.33 -7.46
CA ASN A 191 -0.50 -13.38 -8.19
C ASN A 191 -1.02 -11.94 -8.08
N LEU A 192 -0.09 -11.02 -7.78
CA LEU A 192 -0.30 -9.57 -7.82
C LEU A 192 0.45 -8.98 -9.01
N HIS A 193 -0.28 -8.40 -9.95
CA HIS A 193 0.30 -7.70 -11.10
C HIS A 193 0.10 -6.20 -10.98
N VAL A 194 1.20 -5.45 -11.03
CA VAL A 194 1.23 -3.98 -11.05
C VAL A 194 1.81 -3.54 -12.38
N GLY A 195 0.99 -2.90 -13.21
CA GLY A 195 1.32 -2.56 -14.59
C GLY A 195 1.32 -3.79 -15.48
N VAL A 196 0.16 -4.11 -16.07
CA VAL A 196 0.01 -5.29 -16.94
C VAL A 196 0.29 -4.90 -18.39
N VAL A 197 -0.65 -4.19 -19.04
CA VAL A 197 -0.43 -3.48 -20.31
C VAL A 197 -0.49 -1.97 -20.09
N GLY A 198 -1.25 -1.52 -19.08
CA GLY A 198 -1.37 -0.11 -18.68
C GLY A 198 -0.34 0.30 -17.64
N ALA A 199 -0.61 1.45 -17.01
CA ALA A 199 0.18 1.93 -15.87
C ALA A 199 -0.48 1.48 -14.57
N GLY A 200 0.26 0.77 -13.72
CA GLY A 200 -0.17 0.37 -12.39
C GLY A 200 0.74 0.97 -11.33
N THR A 201 0.15 1.48 -10.25
CA THR A 201 0.90 1.93 -9.08
C THR A 201 0.39 1.29 -7.79
N LEU A 202 1.32 0.93 -6.91
CA LEU A 202 1.03 0.48 -5.55
C LEU A 202 1.89 1.27 -4.56
N THR A 203 1.23 2.00 -3.64
CA THR A 203 1.90 2.70 -2.55
C THR A 203 1.56 2.05 -1.22
N ILE A 204 2.59 1.68 -0.45
CA ILE A 204 2.47 1.11 0.88
C ILE A 204 3.21 2.04 1.84
N THR A 205 2.48 2.65 2.78
CA THR A 205 3.06 3.69 3.64
C THR A 205 2.51 3.69 5.06
N GLY A 206 3.23 4.35 5.98
CA GLY A 206 2.77 4.62 7.35
C GLY A 206 2.44 3.38 8.18
N GLY A 207 3.04 2.22 7.89
CA GLY A 207 2.76 0.97 8.59
C GLY A 207 1.72 0.07 7.91
N GLY A 208 1.36 0.34 6.66
CA GLY A 208 0.47 -0.51 5.87
C GLY A 208 1.16 -1.82 5.45
N THR A 209 0.39 -2.91 5.32
CA THR A 209 0.96 -4.23 4.99
C THR A 209 0.29 -4.85 3.78
N VAL A 210 1.08 -5.32 2.83
CA VAL A 210 0.63 -6.08 1.65
C VAL A 210 1.28 -7.45 1.63
N GLY A 211 0.49 -8.49 1.36
CA GLY A 211 0.97 -9.85 1.10
C GLY A 211 0.50 -10.35 -0.26
N SER A 212 1.38 -11.04 -0.99
CA SER A 212 1.09 -11.75 -2.24
C SER A 212 1.77 -13.12 -2.28
N SER A 213 1.26 -14.04 -3.11
CA SER A 213 2.02 -15.25 -3.44
C SER A 213 3.21 -14.89 -4.31
N GLU A 214 2.93 -14.38 -5.51
CA GLU A 214 3.94 -13.86 -6.44
C GLU A 214 3.62 -12.40 -6.80
N GLY A 215 4.67 -11.63 -7.10
CA GLY A 215 4.58 -10.24 -7.53
C GLY A 215 5.13 -10.04 -8.95
N PHE A 216 4.44 -9.24 -9.76
CA PHE A 216 4.86 -8.87 -11.11
C PHE A 216 4.73 -7.37 -11.32
N LEU A 217 5.83 -6.71 -11.67
CA LEU A 217 5.88 -5.28 -12.00
C LEU A 217 6.22 -5.12 -13.48
N GLY A 218 5.39 -4.45 -14.27
CA GLY A 218 5.67 -4.21 -15.68
C GLY A 218 5.68 -5.50 -16.51
N LEU A 219 4.51 -6.15 -16.63
CA LEU A 219 4.42 -7.49 -17.22
C LEU A 219 4.64 -7.50 -18.74
N PHE A 220 3.99 -6.61 -19.51
CA PHE A 220 4.06 -6.60 -20.97
C PHE A 220 4.83 -5.38 -21.53
N SER A 221 5.20 -5.43 -22.81
CA SER A 221 5.90 -4.32 -23.46
C SER A 221 5.13 -3.00 -23.40
N ASN A 222 5.83 -1.91 -23.06
CA ASN A 222 5.28 -0.57 -22.83
C ASN A 222 4.32 -0.46 -21.64
N SER A 223 4.28 -1.46 -20.75
CA SER A 223 3.60 -1.34 -19.46
C SER A 223 4.56 -0.76 -18.41
N THR A 224 4.00 -0.12 -17.38
CA THR A 224 4.76 0.41 -16.26
C THR A 224 4.14 -0.06 -14.96
N GLY A 225 4.91 -0.80 -14.17
CA GLY A 225 4.59 -1.16 -12.80
C GLY A 225 5.48 -0.40 -11.83
N ASP A 226 4.88 0.43 -10.98
CA ASP A 226 5.60 1.23 -9.99
C ASP A 226 5.10 0.89 -8.58
N VAL A 227 6.01 0.44 -7.71
CA VAL A 227 5.70 0.12 -6.32
C VAL A 227 6.57 0.93 -5.40
N VAL A 228 5.95 1.54 -4.39
CA VAL A 228 6.64 2.27 -3.31
C VAL A 228 6.30 1.62 -1.98
N VAL A 229 7.32 1.27 -1.20
CA VAL A 229 7.21 0.82 0.18
C VAL A 229 8.00 1.78 1.06
N ASP A 230 7.27 2.66 1.74
CA ASP A 230 7.88 3.78 2.46
C ASP A 230 7.44 3.84 3.93
N GLY A 231 8.39 4.11 4.82
CA GLY A 231 8.12 4.32 6.24
C GLY A 231 8.19 3.04 7.06
N ALA A 232 8.60 3.18 8.32
CA ALA A 232 8.74 2.08 9.26
C ALA A 232 7.44 1.29 9.43
N GLY A 233 7.55 -0.04 9.38
CA GLY A 233 6.41 -0.96 9.49
C GLY A 233 5.59 -1.11 8.21
N SER A 234 5.89 -0.34 7.16
CA SER A 234 5.30 -0.58 5.84
C SER A 234 5.95 -1.80 5.21
N THR A 235 5.14 -2.80 4.83
CA THR A 235 5.68 -4.08 4.34
C THR A 235 5.02 -4.55 3.07
N TRP A 236 5.81 -5.12 2.16
CA TRP A 236 5.32 -5.99 1.10
C TRP A 236 5.99 -7.36 1.18
N SER A 237 5.21 -8.42 1.38
CA SER A 237 5.70 -9.79 1.47
C SER A 237 5.22 -10.61 0.28
N ASN A 238 6.16 -11.17 -0.48
CA ASN A 238 5.90 -12.19 -1.49
C ASN A 238 6.33 -13.55 -0.92
N SER A 239 5.40 -14.50 -0.78
CA SER A 239 5.76 -15.83 -0.25
C SER A 239 6.52 -16.69 -1.27
N ALA A 240 6.42 -16.37 -2.55
CA ALA A 240 7.15 -16.96 -3.66
C ALA A 240 7.92 -15.85 -4.40
N ASP A 241 7.87 -15.84 -5.74
CA ASP A 241 8.76 -15.04 -6.57
C ASP A 241 8.30 -13.58 -6.71
N LEU A 242 9.27 -12.69 -6.96
CA LEU A 242 9.04 -11.30 -7.35
C LEU A 242 9.75 -11.01 -8.66
N HIS A 243 9.00 -10.51 -9.64
CA HIS A 243 9.47 -10.21 -10.98
C HIS A 243 9.33 -8.72 -11.29
N LEU A 244 10.44 -8.06 -11.61
CA LEU A 244 10.47 -6.68 -12.07
C LEU A 244 10.83 -6.65 -13.55
N GLY A 245 9.92 -6.13 -14.38
CA GLY A 245 10.16 -5.87 -15.78
C GLY A 245 10.40 -7.12 -16.62
N VAL A 246 9.42 -8.02 -16.68
CA VAL A 246 9.53 -9.24 -17.51
C VAL A 246 9.65 -8.85 -18.99
N TYR A 247 8.76 -7.95 -19.44
CA TYR A 247 8.78 -7.38 -20.79
C TYR A 247 8.53 -5.86 -20.83
N GLY A 248 8.08 -5.25 -19.73
CA GLY A 248 7.86 -3.81 -19.57
C GLY A 248 8.82 -3.17 -18.56
N ASP A 249 8.45 -2.01 -18.03
CA ASP A 249 9.22 -1.28 -17.03
C ASP A 249 8.68 -1.58 -15.62
N GLY A 250 9.52 -2.12 -14.75
CA GLY A 250 9.20 -2.47 -13.37
C GLY A 250 10.12 -1.74 -12.38
N ALA A 251 9.55 -0.79 -11.63
CA ALA A 251 10.26 -0.02 -10.62
C ALA A 251 9.75 -0.34 -9.21
N LEU A 252 10.68 -0.60 -8.30
CA LEU A 252 10.39 -0.75 -6.88
C LEU A 252 11.22 0.26 -6.10
N THR A 253 10.59 1.02 -5.22
CA THR A 253 11.25 1.97 -4.32
C THR A 253 11.00 1.58 -2.86
N ILE A 254 12.07 1.44 -2.08
CA ILE A 254 12.02 1.03 -0.67
C ILE A 254 12.73 2.09 0.18
N THR A 255 12.01 2.79 1.05
CA THR A 255 12.55 3.93 1.80
C THR A 255 12.00 4.02 3.21
N GLY A 256 12.65 4.80 4.08
CA GLY A 256 12.07 5.25 5.34
C GLY A 256 11.82 4.16 6.39
N GLY A 257 12.45 2.99 6.29
CA GLY A 257 12.13 1.82 7.13
C GLY A 257 11.17 0.81 6.49
N GLY A 258 10.80 1.02 5.22
CA GLY A 258 9.98 0.09 4.46
C GLY A 258 10.70 -1.24 4.22
N LEU A 259 9.94 -2.33 4.22
CA LEU A 259 10.45 -3.69 4.05
C LEU A 259 9.78 -4.38 2.87
N VAL A 260 10.58 -4.92 1.95
CA VAL A 260 10.12 -5.90 0.95
C VAL A 260 10.78 -7.24 1.22
N SER A 261 9.98 -8.31 1.32
CA SER A 261 10.49 -9.67 1.46
C SER A 261 10.06 -10.56 0.30
N VAL A 262 10.99 -11.40 -0.17
CA VAL A 262 10.78 -12.34 -1.29
C VAL A 262 11.20 -13.73 -0.84
N GLY A 263 10.21 -14.61 -0.65
CA GLY A 263 10.41 -15.99 -0.18
C GLY A 263 10.92 -16.94 -1.27
N GLY A 264 10.70 -16.60 -2.54
CA GLY A 264 11.20 -17.31 -3.71
C GLY A 264 12.36 -16.58 -4.39
N GLY A 265 12.39 -16.59 -5.72
CA GLY A 265 13.37 -15.89 -6.54
C GLY A 265 13.00 -14.42 -6.80
N LEU A 266 14.01 -13.55 -6.80
CA LEU A 266 13.89 -12.20 -7.33
C LEU A 266 14.46 -12.15 -8.75
N LEU A 267 13.64 -11.79 -9.74
CA LEU A 267 14.06 -11.50 -11.11
C LEU A 267 13.97 -10.00 -11.38
N ILE A 268 15.06 -9.40 -11.87
CA ILE A 268 15.05 -8.05 -12.42
C ILE A 268 15.41 -8.13 -13.91
N GLY A 269 14.48 -7.73 -14.77
CA GLY A 269 14.62 -7.79 -16.22
C GLY A 269 15.78 -6.94 -16.74
N ALA A 270 16.52 -7.47 -17.72
CA ALA A 270 17.75 -6.87 -18.22
C ALA A 270 17.56 -5.73 -19.25
N GLY A 271 16.33 -5.36 -19.61
CA GLY A 271 16.04 -4.26 -20.54
C GLY A 271 14.80 -3.47 -20.13
N GLY A 272 14.74 -2.19 -20.51
CA GLY A 272 13.76 -1.25 -19.95
C GLY A 272 14.27 -0.58 -18.68
N ASP A 273 13.43 0.23 -18.05
CA ASP A 273 13.72 0.95 -16.81
C ASP A 273 13.36 0.09 -15.59
N ASN A 274 14.06 -1.04 -15.44
CA ASN A 274 13.87 -1.98 -14.32
C ASN A 274 14.91 -1.76 -13.25
N PHE A 275 14.46 -1.45 -12.03
CA PHE A 275 15.38 -1.20 -10.92
C PHE A 275 14.68 -1.33 -9.57
N ILE A 276 15.49 -1.54 -8.54
CA ILE A 276 15.09 -1.34 -7.15
C ILE A 276 15.86 -0.12 -6.64
N ASN A 277 15.15 0.91 -6.23
CA ASN A 277 15.70 2.08 -5.56
C ASN A 277 15.55 1.91 -4.06
N MET A 278 16.65 2.04 -3.32
CA MET A 278 16.64 1.96 -1.86
C MET A 278 17.27 3.20 -1.24
N ALA A 279 16.60 3.85 -0.30
CA ALA A 279 17.18 4.96 0.46
C ALA A 279 17.13 4.66 1.95
N THR A 280 17.49 5.65 2.77
CA THR A 280 17.66 5.52 4.22
C THR A 280 16.60 4.66 4.91
N GLY A 281 17.06 3.56 5.51
CA GLY A 281 16.26 2.58 6.23
C GLY A 281 15.47 1.60 5.35
N GLY A 282 15.58 1.66 4.02
CA GLY A 282 14.92 0.72 3.12
C GLY A 282 15.54 -0.68 3.24
N ILE A 283 14.69 -1.71 3.36
CA ILE A 283 15.11 -3.09 3.59
C ILE A 283 14.57 -4.00 2.48
N LEU A 284 15.48 -4.73 1.84
CA LEU A 284 15.16 -5.82 0.91
C LEU A 284 15.62 -7.14 1.55
N ALA A 285 14.67 -8.00 1.89
CA ALA A 285 14.92 -9.32 2.46
C ALA A 285 14.73 -10.41 1.39
N LEU A 286 15.77 -11.18 1.11
CA LEU A 286 15.73 -12.30 0.17
C LEU A 286 15.95 -13.62 0.92
N ALA A 287 15.16 -14.63 0.58
CA ALA A 287 15.36 -15.97 1.14
C ALA A 287 16.73 -16.54 0.73
N GLY A 288 17.48 -17.05 1.71
CA GLY A 288 18.82 -17.56 1.54
C GLY A 288 19.83 -16.89 2.47
N ASP A 289 20.91 -17.62 2.74
CA ASP A 289 22.07 -17.15 3.49
C ASP A 289 23.11 -16.59 2.50
N ALA A 290 23.33 -15.28 2.55
CA ALA A 290 24.15 -14.52 1.61
C ALA A 290 24.73 -13.24 2.21
N ASP A 291 24.92 -13.21 3.53
CA ASP A 291 25.38 -12.02 4.28
C ASP A 291 26.91 -11.86 4.27
N ASP A 292 27.68 -12.88 3.89
CA ASP A 292 29.14 -12.83 3.76
C ASP A 292 29.65 -11.71 2.83
N SER A 293 28.88 -11.33 1.80
CA SER A 293 29.22 -10.23 0.90
C SER A 293 28.06 -9.81 -0.01
N LEU A 294 28.09 -8.55 -0.48
CA LEU A 294 27.15 -8.07 -1.50
C LEU A 294 27.15 -8.91 -2.78
N ALA A 295 28.30 -9.45 -3.18
CA ALA A 295 28.38 -10.33 -4.35
C ALA A 295 27.55 -11.62 -4.18
N GLN A 296 27.50 -12.19 -2.97
CA GLN A 296 26.65 -13.34 -2.66
C GLN A 296 25.18 -12.93 -2.63
N PHE A 297 24.85 -11.81 -1.98
CA PHE A 297 23.47 -11.31 -1.95
C PHE A 297 22.91 -11.06 -3.35
N LEU A 298 23.68 -10.37 -4.21
CA LEU A 298 23.30 -10.11 -5.59
C LEU A 298 23.22 -11.39 -6.44
N ALA A 299 23.91 -12.48 -6.06
CA ALA A 299 23.80 -13.77 -6.73
C ALA A 299 22.46 -14.49 -6.44
N LEU A 300 21.69 -14.06 -5.43
CA LEU A 300 20.31 -14.51 -5.23
C LEU A 300 19.35 -13.92 -6.27
N ILE A 301 19.77 -12.87 -6.99
CA ILE A 301 18.97 -12.15 -7.96
C ILE A 301 19.26 -12.66 -9.36
N SER A 302 18.21 -13.04 -10.07
CA SER A 302 18.30 -13.40 -11.49
C SER A 302 18.14 -12.16 -12.37
N GLY A 303 18.74 -12.20 -13.56
CA GLY A 303 18.65 -11.13 -14.55
C GLY A 303 19.72 -10.05 -14.36
N SER A 304 19.33 -8.78 -14.43
CA SER A 304 20.23 -7.64 -14.24
C SER A 304 20.03 -7.07 -12.83
N PRO A 305 20.98 -7.24 -11.89
CA PRO A 305 20.85 -6.73 -10.53
C PRO A 305 20.97 -5.19 -10.51
N ALA A 306 19.92 -4.51 -10.95
CA ALA A 306 19.84 -3.05 -11.02
C ALA A 306 19.31 -2.47 -9.70
N ILE A 307 19.95 -2.86 -8.58
CA ILE A 307 19.69 -2.23 -7.29
C ILE A 307 20.50 -0.94 -7.21
N ARG A 308 19.83 0.14 -6.81
CA ARG A 308 20.40 1.46 -6.66
C ARG A 308 20.18 1.95 -5.24
N TYR A 309 21.15 2.69 -4.72
CA TYR A 309 21.04 3.37 -3.45
C TYR A 309 21.06 4.88 -3.64
N TRP A 310 20.46 5.61 -2.70
CA TRP A 310 20.60 7.05 -2.65
C TRP A 310 21.99 7.41 -2.09
N ASP A 311 22.83 8.00 -2.94
CA ASP A 311 24.19 8.47 -2.60
C ASP A 311 24.16 9.99 -2.40
N ASP A 312 24.36 10.42 -1.15
CA ASP A 312 24.41 11.83 -0.76
C ASP A 312 25.60 12.57 -1.39
N GLY A 313 26.70 11.87 -1.67
CA GLY A 313 27.91 12.42 -2.31
C GLY A 313 27.67 12.90 -3.73
N VAL A 314 26.72 12.28 -4.45
CA VAL A 314 26.27 12.72 -5.78
C VAL A 314 24.87 13.31 -5.80
N SER A 315 24.19 13.34 -4.64
CA SER A 315 22.80 13.80 -4.48
C SER A 315 21.85 13.11 -5.48
N GLY A 316 21.99 11.78 -5.60
CA GLY A 316 21.26 11.01 -6.58
C GLY A 316 21.40 9.50 -6.41
N TRP A 317 20.75 8.76 -7.30
CA TRP A 317 20.79 7.31 -7.30
C TRP A 317 22.11 6.78 -7.92
N ALA A 318 22.81 5.94 -7.18
CA ALA A 318 24.02 5.24 -7.61
C ALA A 318 23.82 3.72 -7.57
N ASP A 319 24.61 2.97 -8.33
CA ASP A 319 24.57 1.49 -8.34
C ASP A 319 25.05 0.94 -6.99
N ILE A 320 24.31 0.00 -6.39
CA ILE A 320 24.69 -0.61 -5.10
C ILE A 320 26.07 -1.29 -5.15
N ALA A 321 26.54 -1.73 -6.32
CA ALA A 321 27.86 -2.31 -6.47
C ALA A 321 29.00 -1.32 -6.17
N GLY A 322 28.72 -0.02 -6.23
CA GLY A 322 29.64 1.05 -5.85
C GLY A 322 29.56 1.48 -4.38
N ALA A 323 28.59 0.94 -3.63
CA ALA A 323 28.33 1.32 -2.25
C ALA A 323 29.37 0.77 -1.28
N ALA A 324 29.63 1.51 -0.20
CA ALA A 324 30.49 1.08 0.91
C ALA A 324 29.68 0.31 1.95
N TYR A 325 30.12 -0.92 2.28
CA TYR A 325 29.54 -1.69 3.38
C TYR A 325 29.77 -0.98 4.72
N GLY A 326 28.79 -1.01 5.61
CA GLY A 326 28.79 -0.34 6.91
C GLY A 326 28.43 1.15 6.84
N ASP A 327 28.75 1.84 5.73
CA ASP A 327 28.43 3.25 5.52
C ASP A 327 27.12 3.42 4.73
N ASP A 328 27.05 2.82 3.54
CA ASP A 328 25.92 2.96 2.60
C ASP A 328 24.90 1.83 2.77
N TYR A 329 25.35 0.62 3.11
CA TYR A 329 24.49 -0.55 3.31
C TYR A 329 25.04 -1.54 4.31
N THR A 330 24.15 -2.37 4.86
CA THR A 330 24.48 -3.54 5.70
C THR A 330 23.84 -4.81 5.15
N LEU A 331 24.37 -5.96 5.56
CA LEU A 331 23.86 -7.29 5.23
C LEU A 331 23.77 -8.11 6.51
N HIS A 332 22.63 -8.76 6.73
CA HIS A 332 22.43 -9.60 7.92
C HIS A 332 21.53 -10.79 7.61
N TYR A 333 22.04 -12.00 7.83
CA TYR A 333 21.23 -13.21 7.79
C TYR A 333 20.50 -13.46 9.12
N LEU A 334 19.18 -13.66 9.04
CA LEU A 334 18.36 -13.93 10.22
C LEU A 334 18.16 -15.44 10.40
N ALA A 335 18.74 -16.01 11.46
CA ALA A 335 18.61 -17.44 11.78
C ALA A 335 17.31 -17.78 12.55
N ALA A 336 16.58 -16.79 13.04
CA ALA A 336 15.37 -16.95 13.85
C ALA A 336 14.40 -15.77 13.65
N GLY A 337 13.16 -15.92 14.12
CA GLY A 337 12.10 -14.91 13.99
C GLY A 337 11.24 -15.08 12.74
N GLU A 338 10.46 -14.05 12.41
CA GLU A 338 9.50 -14.10 11.29
C GLU A 338 10.18 -14.14 9.92
N LEU A 339 11.38 -13.57 9.82
CA LEU A 339 12.24 -13.61 8.63
C LEU A 339 13.38 -14.64 8.76
N ALA A 340 13.19 -15.68 9.58
CA ALA A 340 14.19 -16.75 9.67
C ALA A 340 14.45 -17.36 8.29
N GLY A 341 15.73 -17.45 7.91
CA GLY A 341 16.15 -17.95 6.61
C GLY A 341 16.33 -16.87 5.54
N PHE A 342 16.20 -15.59 5.87
CA PHE A 342 16.40 -14.47 4.94
C PHE A 342 17.70 -13.72 5.23
N THR A 343 18.34 -13.22 4.19
CA THR A 343 19.36 -12.18 4.27
C THR A 343 18.71 -10.83 3.98
N LEU A 344 18.97 -9.84 4.83
CA LEU A 344 18.48 -8.47 4.69
C LEU A 344 19.58 -7.59 4.12
N LEU A 345 19.32 -6.94 2.98
CA LEU A 345 20.06 -5.76 2.53
C LEU A 345 19.34 -4.52 3.07
N THR A 346 20.04 -3.73 3.88
CA THR A 346 19.51 -2.45 4.39
C THR A 346 20.34 -1.31 3.82
N VAL A 347 19.69 -0.32 3.22
CA VAL A 347 20.37 0.83 2.59
C VAL A 347 20.16 2.09 3.38
N GLY A 348 21.19 2.93 3.42
CA GLY A 348 21.20 4.14 4.20
C GLY A 348 20.78 3.80 5.61
N ALA A 349 21.44 2.83 6.23
CA ALA A 349 21.56 2.80 7.67
C ALA A 349 22.37 4.05 8.12
N ALA A 350 21.96 5.23 7.66
CA ALA A 350 22.51 6.50 8.01
C ALA A 350 22.25 6.64 9.50
N ASN A 351 23.30 6.45 10.27
CA ASN A 351 23.47 7.07 11.56
C ASN A 351 22.21 7.05 12.45
N ALA A 352 21.81 5.87 12.90
CA ALA A 352 21.34 5.77 14.27
C ALA A 352 22.56 5.76 15.21
N THR A 353 23.54 6.66 15.00
CA THR A 353 24.89 6.59 15.60
C THR A 353 25.38 5.15 15.72
N GLY A 354 25.83 4.54 14.61
CA GLY A 354 26.50 3.24 14.68
C GLY A 354 27.53 3.29 15.80
N LEU A 355 27.46 2.33 16.73
CA LEU A 355 28.45 2.25 17.79
C LEU A 355 29.81 2.15 17.11
N ALA A 356 30.77 3.01 17.47
CA ALA A 356 32.08 2.92 16.83
C ALA A 356 32.64 1.50 17.07
N GLY A 357 32.91 0.73 16.01
CA GLY A 357 33.27 -0.68 16.17
C GLY A 357 32.19 -1.69 15.78
N ASP A 358 30.96 -1.25 15.53
CA ASP A 358 29.89 -1.99 14.84
C ASP A 358 30.20 -1.94 13.33
N PHE A 359 30.94 -2.94 12.88
CA PHE A 359 31.44 -3.08 11.53
C PHE A 359 30.57 -3.96 10.65
N ASP A 360 29.72 -4.82 11.22
CA ASP A 360 28.76 -5.59 10.44
C ASP A 360 27.36 -4.95 10.37
N GLY A 361 27.12 -3.92 11.17
CA GLY A 361 25.94 -3.06 11.10
C GLY A 361 24.70 -3.71 11.69
N ASP A 362 24.88 -4.66 12.61
CA ASP A 362 23.80 -5.37 13.30
C ASP A 362 23.30 -4.66 14.57
N PHE A 363 23.85 -3.48 14.85
CA PHE A 363 23.56 -2.59 15.98
C PHE A 363 24.12 -3.05 17.33
N ASP A 364 24.99 -4.04 17.36
CA ASP A 364 25.85 -4.34 18.49
C ASP A 364 27.35 -4.31 18.12
N VAL A 365 28.23 -4.59 19.08
CA VAL A 365 29.68 -4.63 18.85
C VAL A 365 30.22 -5.92 19.47
N ASP A 366 30.45 -6.94 18.67
CA ASP A 366 30.77 -8.28 19.12
C ASP A 366 31.90 -8.96 18.31
N GLY A 367 31.96 -10.30 18.33
CA GLY A 367 33.01 -11.04 17.64
C GLY A 367 32.90 -10.99 16.10
N PHE A 368 31.71 -10.77 15.56
CA PHE A 368 31.45 -10.69 14.13
C PHE A 368 32.00 -9.39 13.54
N ASP A 369 31.93 -8.27 14.26
CA ASP A 369 32.61 -7.04 13.89
C ASP A 369 34.12 -7.19 13.81
N PHE A 370 34.71 -7.91 14.75
CA PHE A 370 36.14 -8.18 14.73
C PHE A 370 36.53 -8.96 13.47
N LEU A 371 35.69 -9.91 13.04
CA LEU A 371 35.89 -10.65 11.80
C LEU A 371 35.72 -9.75 10.57
N ALA A 372 34.73 -8.85 10.55
CA ALA A 372 34.54 -7.86 9.51
C ALA A 372 35.80 -6.96 9.37
N TRP A 373 36.36 -6.49 10.49
CA TRP A 373 37.62 -5.75 10.50
C TRP A 373 38.80 -6.57 9.93
N GLN A 374 38.96 -7.84 10.33
CA GLN A 374 40.03 -8.70 9.81
C GLN A 374 39.91 -8.94 8.29
N ARG A 375 38.67 -9.05 7.80
CA ARG A 375 38.35 -9.20 6.38
C ARG A 375 38.55 -7.90 5.59
N GLY A 376 38.69 -6.76 6.28
CA GLY A 376 38.87 -5.44 5.67
C GLY A 376 37.54 -4.79 5.27
N GLN A 377 36.48 -5.16 5.98
CA GLN A 377 35.10 -4.66 5.79
C GLN A 377 34.77 -3.52 6.77
N SER A 378 35.75 -3.04 7.54
CA SER A 378 35.61 -1.85 8.40
C SER A 378 35.86 -0.54 7.61
N PRO A 379 35.38 0.62 8.08
CA PRO A 379 35.47 1.90 7.36
C PRO A 379 36.89 2.29 6.91
N ASN A 380 37.91 1.98 7.71
CA ASN A 380 39.32 2.05 7.37
C ASN A 380 39.92 0.63 7.41
N PRO A 381 39.95 -0.10 6.28
CA PRO A 381 40.26 -1.53 6.25
C PRO A 381 41.54 -1.90 7.01
N ARG A 382 41.39 -2.77 8.02
CA ARG A 382 42.49 -3.28 8.87
C ARG A 382 43.30 -2.18 9.58
N SER A 383 42.73 -0.99 9.77
CA SER A 383 43.41 0.09 10.45
C SER A 383 43.48 -0.15 11.96
N ALA A 384 44.47 0.45 12.60
CA ALA A 384 44.56 0.46 14.05
C ALA A 384 43.50 1.36 14.71
N ALA A 385 42.90 2.29 13.96
CA ALA A 385 41.84 3.17 14.44
C ALA A 385 40.55 2.38 14.60
N ASP A 386 40.14 1.65 13.57
CA ASP A 386 38.95 0.78 13.60
C ASP A 386 39.09 -0.32 14.66
N LEU A 387 40.27 -0.94 14.79
CA LEU A 387 40.49 -1.90 15.88
C LEU A 387 40.30 -1.26 17.26
N ALA A 388 40.69 0.01 17.43
CA ALA A 388 40.50 0.73 18.69
C ALA A 388 39.03 1.08 18.94
N ASP A 389 38.27 1.39 17.89
CA ASP A 389 36.83 1.63 17.96
C ASP A 389 36.09 0.37 18.41
N TRP A 390 36.38 -0.79 17.81
CA TRP A 390 35.87 -2.10 18.25
C TRP A 390 36.21 -2.41 19.71
N GLN A 391 37.49 -2.23 20.10
CA GLN A 391 37.93 -2.47 21.47
C GLN A 391 37.22 -1.58 22.49
N ALA A 392 36.90 -0.34 22.11
CA ALA A 392 36.28 0.64 23.00
C ALA A 392 34.78 0.36 23.22
N ASN A 393 34.13 -0.33 22.28
CA ASN A 393 32.67 -0.49 22.28
C ASN A 393 32.21 -1.95 22.35
N PHE A 394 33.12 -2.93 22.39
CA PHE A 394 32.77 -4.34 22.53
C PHE A 394 31.78 -4.63 23.66
N GLY A 395 30.64 -5.22 23.31
CA GLY A 395 29.52 -5.53 24.18
C GLY A 395 28.47 -4.43 24.33
N LEU A 396 28.55 -3.35 23.55
CA LEU A 396 27.51 -2.31 23.50
C LEU A 396 26.44 -2.65 22.45
N VAL A 397 25.22 -2.16 22.67
CA VAL A 397 24.08 -2.27 21.74
C VAL A 397 23.47 -0.87 21.59
N SER A 398 23.22 -0.40 20.37
CA SER A 398 22.70 0.95 20.15
C SER A 398 21.21 1.04 20.50
N THR A 399 20.83 1.98 21.37
CA THR A 399 19.41 2.25 21.70
C THR A 399 18.95 3.52 20.97
N SER A 400 18.02 3.36 20.03
CA SER A 400 17.55 4.39 19.09
C SER A 400 17.11 5.71 19.74
N ALA A 401 17.60 6.85 19.21
CA ALA A 401 16.95 8.15 19.33
C ALA A 401 16.97 8.88 17.98
N THR A 402 15.77 9.24 17.52
CA THR A 402 15.37 9.76 16.21
C THR A 402 15.98 11.11 15.80
N GLN A 403 16.52 11.20 14.58
CA GLN A 403 16.39 12.35 13.68
C GLN A 403 16.81 11.94 12.25
N PHE A 404 15.85 11.77 11.35
CA PHE A 404 16.12 11.50 9.92
C PHE A 404 15.86 12.76 9.10
N SER A 405 16.81 13.12 8.21
CA SER A 405 16.51 13.96 7.07
C SER A 405 15.82 13.11 6.02
N ALA A 406 14.57 13.41 5.71
CA ALA A 406 13.87 12.80 4.59
C ALA A 406 14.58 13.12 3.27
N ALA A 407 14.64 12.15 2.35
CA ALA A 407 14.91 12.44 0.95
C ALA A 407 13.92 13.50 0.45
N PRO A 408 14.32 14.43 -0.44
CA PRO A 408 13.36 15.35 -1.03
C PRO A 408 12.29 14.54 -1.75
N GLU A 409 11.01 14.73 -1.38
CA GLU A 409 9.92 14.36 -2.28
C GLU A 409 10.21 14.96 -3.67
N PRO A 410 9.79 14.32 -4.78
CA PRO A 410 9.88 14.91 -6.09
C PRO A 410 9.00 16.17 -6.15
N ALA A 411 9.53 17.29 -5.69
CA ALA A 411 8.88 18.57 -5.73
C ALA A 411 8.88 19.04 -7.19
N GLY A 412 7.70 18.99 -7.83
CA GLY A 412 7.37 20.01 -8.84
C GLY A 412 6.81 19.58 -10.20
N ALA A 413 6.30 18.35 -10.40
CA ALA A 413 5.69 18.00 -11.70
C ALA A 413 4.21 17.53 -11.67
N MET A 414 3.62 17.24 -10.50
CA MET A 414 2.22 16.75 -10.41
C MET A 414 1.26 17.60 -9.56
N LEU A 415 1.58 18.87 -9.31
CA LEU A 415 0.63 19.80 -8.66
C LEU A 415 0.55 21.15 -9.39
N ALA A 416 0.22 21.10 -10.68
CA ALA A 416 -0.14 22.29 -11.46
C ALA A 416 -1.41 22.11 -12.31
N VAL A 417 -2.36 21.29 -11.84
CA VAL A 417 -3.75 21.28 -12.33
C VAL A 417 -4.73 21.22 -11.15
N LEU A 418 -4.64 22.17 -10.21
CA LEU A 418 -5.79 22.53 -9.35
C LEU A 418 -5.63 23.92 -8.70
N ALA A 419 -5.24 24.94 -9.46
CA ALA A 419 -5.28 26.32 -8.96
C ALA A 419 -5.45 27.37 -10.07
N ILE A 420 -6.36 27.12 -11.02
CA ILE A 420 -6.94 28.20 -11.83
C ILE A 420 -8.45 28.01 -11.86
N GLY A 421 -9.11 28.62 -10.89
CA GLY A 421 -10.56 28.61 -10.79
C GLY A 421 -11.00 29.36 -9.53
N ILE A 422 -11.44 30.61 -9.72
CA ILE A 422 -12.06 31.49 -8.73
C ILE A 422 -11.10 32.42 -7.98
N ALA A 423 -10.48 33.33 -8.74
CA ALA A 423 -10.30 34.71 -8.28
C ALA A 423 -10.69 35.64 -9.42
N GLY A 424 -11.97 36.07 -9.43
CA GLY A 424 -12.42 37.09 -10.37
C GLY A 424 -13.92 37.10 -10.62
N LEU A 425 -14.71 37.58 -9.66
CA LEU A 425 -15.76 38.57 -9.93
C LEU A 425 -16.32 39.13 -8.62
N ALA A 426 -15.73 40.26 -8.22
CA ALA A 426 -16.35 41.20 -7.32
C ALA A 426 -17.53 41.88 -8.03
N CYS A 427 -18.72 41.89 -7.41
CA CYS A 427 -19.55 43.10 -7.23
C CYS A 427 -20.93 42.83 -6.61
N ARG A 428 -21.31 43.76 -5.71
CA ARG A 428 -22.65 44.05 -5.12
C ARG A 428 -23.11 43.12 -3.99
N GLY A 429 -23.50 43.60 -2.80
CA GLY A 429 -23.84 44.95 -2.39
C GLY A 429 -23.85 45.12 -0.87
N ARG A 430 -23.62 46.36 -0.48
CA ARG A 430 -23.37 46.91 0.85
C ARG A 430 -24.69 47.16 1.59
N HIS A 431 -24.62 47.16 2.93
CA HIS A 431 -25.55 47.72 3.93
C HIS A 431 -26.78 46.87 4.33
N ARG A 432 -27.15 46.73 5.61
CA ARG A 432 -27.20 47.73 6.70
C ARG A 432 -27.38 47.08 8.09
N ARG A 433 -26.72 47.67 9.10
CA ARG A 433 -27.00 47.80 10.57
C ARG A 433 -28.27 47.07 11.09
N HIS A 434 -28.24 46.33 12.19
CA HIS A 434 -27.87 46.72 13.57
C HIS A 434 -27.47 45.52 14.41
#